data_AF-A0A917Z8B4-F1
#
_entry.id   AF-A0A917Z8B4-F1
#
_cell.length_a   1.000
_cell.length_b   1.000
_cell.length_c   1.000
_cell.angle_alpha   90.00
_cell.angle_beta   90.00
_cell.angle_gamma   90.00
#
_symmetry.space_group_name_H-M   'P 1'
#
loop_
_entity.id
_entity.type
_entity.pdbx_description
1 polymer ?
#
loop_
_entity_poly.entity_id
_entity_poly.type
_entity_poly.pdbx_seq_one_letter_code
_entity_poly.pdbx_strand_id
1 'polypeptide(L)'
;MWGMSCSDGIKSGFRHGSGWSGPAHEEDRMPERKVTVVAEVGLHARPAATFVRAATKAPMDVTVAKVPGGDPINAKSILQILALDVRQDETIVIKAEGKGADEVLDELAKIAGSP
;
A
#
# COMPACT_ATOMS: atom_id res chain seq x y z
N MET A 1 33.14 42.06 29.14
CA MET A 1 32.64 40.83 28.49
C MET A 1 31.14 40.82 28.72
N TRP A 2 30.27 41.32 27.84
CA TRP A 2 30.34 41.44 26.38
C TRP A 2 30.10 42.89 25.94
N GLY A 3 30.95 43.39 25.06
CA GLY A 3 30.80 44.69 24.43
C GLY A 3 30.25 44.57 23.02
N MET A 4 29.70 45.70 22.56
CA MET A 4 29.62 46.15 21.17
C MET A 4 28.66 45.37 20.24
N SER A 5 27.96 45.97 19.30
CA SER A 5 27.73 47.36 18.90
C SER A 5 26.88 47.30 17.62
N CYS A 6 26.11 48.36 17.35
CA CYS A 6 25.59 48.76 16.04
C CYS A 6 24.55 47.84 15.37
N SER A 7 23.56 48.32 14.60
CA SER A 7 23.05 49.65 14.28
C SER A 7 21.76 49.44 13.48
N ASP A 8 20.91 50.46 13.49
CA ASP A 8 19.79 50.66 12.58
C ASP A 8 20.09 50.32 11.11
N GLY A 9 19.06 49.87 10.39
CA GLY A 9 19.14 49.73 8.95
C GLY A 9 17.89 49.20 8.27
N ILE A 10 16.82 50.00 8.24
CA ILE A 10 15.78 49.89 7.21
C ILE A 10 16.47 49.89 5.84
N LYS A 11 16.16 48.89 4.99
CA LYS A 11 16.14 49.06 3.52
C LYS A 11 15.35 47.95 2.84
N SER A 12 14.30 48.40 2.18
CA SER A 12 13.61 47.79 1.04
C SER A 12 14.51 46.93 0.16
N GLY A 13 14.07 45.71 -0.12
CA GLY A 13 14.69 44.83 -1.11
C GLY A 13 13.68 43.80 -1.59
N PHE A 14 13.03 44.11 -2.70
CA PHE A 14 12.37 43.10 -3.54
C PHE A 14 13.43 42.07 -3.98
N ARG A 15 13.33 40.83 -3.50
CA ARG A 15 14.03 39.68 -4.09
C ARG A 15 13.11 38.45 -4.10
N HIS A 16 12.78 38.08 -5.33
CA HIS A 16 12.40 36.78 -5.86
C HIS A 16 12.52 35.56 -4.92
N GLY A 17 11.47 34.73 -4.94
CA GLY A 17 11.61 33.29 -5.00
C GLY A 17 12.20 32.61 -3.78
N SER A 18 11.34 32.12 -2.91
CA SER A 18 11.45 30.74 -2.45
C SER A 18 10.05 30.29 -2.06
N GLY A 19 9.39 29.59 -2.99
CA GLY A 19 8.33 28.68 -2.60
C GLY A 19 8.97 27.74 -1.60
N TRP A 20 8.59 27.86 -0.33
CA TRP A 20 8.90 26.86 0.67
C TRP A 20 8.13 25.62 0.26
N SER A 21 8.70 24.84 -0.64
CA SER A 21 8.34 23.45 -0.86
C SER A 21 8.88 22.71 0.35
N GLY A 22 8.12 22.75 1.45
CA GLY A 22 8.30 21.79 2.52
C GLY A 22 8.30 20.39 1.90
N PRO A 23 8.95 19.38 2.50
CA PRO A 23 8.87 18.04 1.97
C PRO A 23 7.39 17.73 1.80
N ALA A 24 6.98 17.40 0.58
CA ALA A 24 5.64 16.88 0.33
C ALA A 24 5.42 15.82 1.41
N HIS A 25 4.30 15.90 2.14
CA HIS A 25 3.97 14.90 3.15
C HIS A 25 4.19 13.52 2.52
N GLU A 26 5.14 12.76 3.05
CA GLU A 26 5.41 11.34 2.75
C GLU A 26 4.16 10.48 3.07
N GLU A 27 3.14 11.09 3.68
CA GLU A 27 1.82 10.50 3.89
C GLU A 27 1.07 10.31 2.56
N ASP A 28 0.67 9.05 2.37
CA ASP A 28 -0.53 8.61 1.64
C ASP A 28 -0.33 8.02 0.24
N ARG A 29 0.65 7.14 0.08
CA ARG A 29 0.51 6.00 -0.84
C ARG A 29 0.64 4.71 -0.04
N MET A 30 -0.47 4.25 0.52
CA MET A 30 -0.55 2.87 1.04
C MET A 30 -0.09 1.92 -0.10
N PRO A 31 1.01 1.18 0.10
CA PRO A 31 1.53 0.27 -0.91
C PRO A 31 0.45 -0.71 -1.38
N GLU A 32 0.39 -0.93 -2.70
CA GLU A 32 -0.55 -1.87 -3.28
C GLU A 32 0.08 -2.71 -4.39
N ARG A 33 -0.53 -3.87 -4.65
CA ARG A 33 -0.26 -4.70 -5.83
C ARG A 33 -1.57 -5.04 -6.51
N LYS A 34 -1.63 -4.79 -7.81
CA LYS A 34 -2.71 -5.25 -8.68
C LYS A 34 -2.25 -6.53 -9.35
N VAL A 35 -3.06 -7.57 -9.25
CA VAL A 35 -2.74 -8.89 -9.79
C VAL A 35 -3.97 -9.53 -10.42
N THR A 36 -3.78 -10.10 -11.60
CA THR A 36 -4.78 -10.95 -12.26
C THR A 36 -4.63 -12.37 -11.74
N VAL A 37 -5.73 -12.96 -11.28
CA VAL A 37 -5.75 -14.34 -10.82
C VAL A 37 -5.78 -15.27 -12.01
N VAL A 38 -4.78 -16.15 -12.14
CA VAL A 38 -4.64 -17.03 -13.33
C VAL A 38 -4.95 -18.50 -13.06
N ALA A 39 -5.10 -18.88 -11.79
CA ALA A 39 -5.51 -20.23 -11.43
C ALA A 39 -6.93 -20.54 -11.95
N GLU A 40 -7.14 -21.71 -12.54
CA GLU A 40 -8.44 -22.10 -13.16
C GLU A 40 -9.59 -22.10 -12.16
N VAL A 41 -9.30 -22.46 -10.91
CA VAL A 41 -10.28 -22.44 -9.81
C VAL A 41 -10.50 -21.05 -9.21
N GLY A 42 -9.80 -20.02 -9.72
CA GLY A 42 -9.73 -18.70 -9.12
C GLY A 42 -9.01 -18.71 -7.76
N LEU A 43 -9.30 -17.72 -6.91
CA LEU A 43 -8.76 -17.66 -5.55
C LEU A 43 -9.61 -18.52 -4.58
N HIS A 44 -9.82 -19.79 -4.96
CA HIS A 44 -10.53 -20.82 -4.18
C HIS A 44 -9.60 -21.99 -3.84
N ALA A 45 -10.11 -22.98 -3.11
CA ALA A 45 -9.44 -24.25 -2.81
C ALA A 45 -7.97 -24.09 -2.33
N ARG A 46 -7.00 -24.70 -3.04
CA ARG A 46 -5.57 -24.65 -2.68
C ARG A 46 -4.97 -23.24 -2.82
N PRO A 47 -5.18 -22.50 -3.93
CA PRO A 47 -4.78 -21.10 -4.04
C PRO A 47 -5.22 -20.23 -2.85
N ALA A 48 -6.51 -20.28 -2.49
CA ALA A 48 -7.05 -19.55 -1.33
C ALA A 48 -6.32 -19.90 -0.03
N ALA A 49 -6.16 -21.20 0.23
CA ALA A 49 -5.53 -21.66 1.46
C ALA A 49 -4.05 -21.22 1.53
N THR A 50 -3.33 -21.22 0.40
CA THR A 50 -1.93 -20.74 0.35
C THR A 50 -1.84 -19.24 0.53
N PHE A 51 -2.71 -18.49 -0.14
CA PHE A 51 -2.80 -17.04 -0.03
C PHE A 51 -3.07 -16.59 1.41
N VAL A 52 -4.11 -17.15 2.04
CA VAL A 52 -4.47 -16.83 3.43
C VAL A 52 -3.36 -17.22 4.40
N ARG A 53 -2.72 -18.39 4.21
CA ARG A 53 -1.57 -18.80 5.06
C ARG A 53 -0.37 -17.86 4.95
N ALA A 54 -0.14 -17.25 3.80
CA ALA A 54 0.89 -16.23 3.66
C ALA A 54 0.44 -14.92 4.32
N ALA A 55 -0.81 -14.50 4.07
CA ALA A 55 -1.36 -13.26 4.64
C ALA A 55 -1.41 -13.31 6.18
N THR A 56 -1.72 -14.44 6.80
CA THR A 56 -1.78 -14.58 8.27
C THR A 56 -0.42 -14.47 8.94
N LYS A 57 0.69 -14.67 8.22
CA LYS A 57 2.05 -14.47 8.75
C LYS A 57 2.47 -12.99 8.72
N ALA A 58 1.77 -12.16 7.96
CA ALA A 58 2.09 -10.74 7.87
C ALA A 58 1.90 -10.07 9.25
N PRO A 59 2.89 -9.28 9.73
CA PRO A 59 2.80 -8.58 11.00
C PRO A 59 1.87 -7.36 10.97
N MET A 60 1.38 -6.97 9.79
CA MET A 60 0.45 -5.86 9.56
C MET A 60 -0.89 -6.34 9.02
N ASP A 61 -1.89 -5.47 9.04
CA ASP A 61 -3.16 -5.72 8.35
C ASP A 61 -2.95 -5.73 6.83
N VAL A 62 -3.67 -6.65 6.18
CA VAL A 62 -3.63 -6.81 4.73
C VAL A 62 -5.06 -6.88 4.24
N THR A 63 -5.38 -6.05 3.26
CA THR A 63 -6.69 -6.01 2.61
C THR A 63 -6.60 -6.45 1.16
N VAL A 64 -7.70 -7.00 0.64
CA VAL A 64 -7.84 -7.36 -0.76
C VAL A 64 -9.22 -6.94 -1.28
N ALA A 65 -9.31 -6.50 -2.53
CA ALA A 65 -10.56 -6.14 -3.17
C ALA A 65 -10.54 -6.54 -4.66
N LYS A 66 -11.72 -6.85 -5.22
CA LYS A 66 -11.89 -6.97 -6.68
C LYS A 66 -11.83 -5.61 -7.35
N VAL A 67 -11.30 -5.55 -8.56
CA VAL A 67 -11.25 -4.33 -9.38
C VAL A 67 -11.97 -4.58 -10.71
N PRO A 68 -12.89 -3.68 -11.14
CA PRO A 68 -13.35 -2.48 -10.43
C PRO A 68 -14.43 -2.78 -9.36
N GLY A 69 -14.51 -1.91 -8.33
CA GLY A 69 -15.70 -1.74 -7.48
C GLY A 69 -15.91 -2.73 -6.32
N GLY A 70 -14.95 -3.60 -5.99
CA GLY A 70 -15.05 -4.47 -4.82
C GLY A 70 -14.69 -3.74 -3.51
N ASP A 71 -15.42 -4.06 -2.43
CA ASP A 71 -15.07 -3.59 -1.09
C ASP A 71 -13.83 -4.32 -0.55
N PRO A 72 -12.90 -3.62 0.13
CA PRO A 72 -11.76 -4.26 0.78
C PRO A 72 -12.19 -5.22 1.90
N ILE A 73 -11.69 -6.45 1.83
CA ILE A 73 -11.86 -7.49 2.85
C ILE A 73 -10.53 -7.86 3.49
N ASN A 74 -10.57 -8.48 4.66
CA ASN A 74 -9.37 -8.92 5.38
C ASN A 74 -8.76 -10.16 4.70
N ALA A 75 -7.56 -10.00 4.14
CA ALA A 75 -6.84 -11.06 3.43
C ALA A 75 -6.43 -12.24 4.34
N LYS A 76 -6.45 -12.06 5.66
CA LYS A 76 -6.17 -13.10 6.66
C LYS A 76 -7.36 -13.99 6.97
N SER A 77 -8.56 -13.66 6.47
CA SER A 77 -9.79 -14.44 6.72
C SER A 77 -10.11 -15.33 5.53
N ILE A 78 -9.98 -16.65 5.70
CA ILE A 78 -10.38 -17.62 4.67
C ILE A 78 -11.85 -17.49 4.28
N LEU A 79 -12.74 -17.19 5.23
CA LEU A 79 -14.16 -17.04 4.94
C LEU A 79 -14.43 -15.82 4.06
N GLN A 80 -13.78 -14.68 4.33
CA GLN A 80 -13.95 -13.49 3.51
C GLN A 80 -13.30 -13.65 2.13
N ILE A 81 -12.16 -14.35 2.03
CA ILE A 81 -11.51 -14.66 0.74
C ILE A 81 -12.42 -15.51 -0.14
N LEU A 82 -13.04 -16.55 0.42
CA LEU A 82 -13.98 -17.38 -0.32
C LEU A 82 -15.26 -16.60 -0.68
N ALA A 83 -15.74 -15.72 0.19
CA ALA A 83 -16.90 -14.88 -0.08
C ALA A 83 -16.63 -13.80 -1.16
N LEU A 84 -15.37 -13.41 -1.36
CA LEU A 84 -14.99 -12.45 -2.40
C LEU A 84 -15.21 -13.01 -3.82
N ASP A 85 -15.30 -14.35 -3.97
CA ASP A 85 -15.63 -15.06 -5.23
C ASP A 85 -14.78 -14.55 -6.41
N VAL A 86 -13.45 -14.57 -6.24
CA VAL A 86 -12.50 -14.16 -7.28
C VAL A 86 -12.29 -15.32 -8.25
N ARG A 87 -12.69 -15.13 -9.50
CA ARG A 87 -12.55 -16.11 -10.59
C ARG A 87 -11.23 -15.93 -11.35
N GLN A 88 -10.91 -16.92 -12.18
CA GLN A 88 -9.83 -16.79 -13.17
C GLN A 88 -10.05 -15.54 -14.03
N ASP A 89 -8.94 -14.90 -14.39
CA ASP A 89 -8.83 -13.68 -15.19
C ASP A 89 -9.42 -12.41 -14.54
N GLU A 90 -9.96 -12.51 -13.33
CA GLU A 90 -10.33 -11.35 -12.54
C GLU A 90 -9.11 -10.71 -11.87
N THR A 91 -9.16 -9.38 -11.71
CA THR A 91 -8.10 -8.60 -11.08
C THR A 91 -8.47 -8.24 -9.65
N ILE A 92 -7.53 -8.44 -8.74
CA ILE A 92 -7.59 -7.97 -7.36
C ILE A 92 -6.54 -6.90 -7.09
N VAL A 93 -6.82 -6.05 -6.11
CA VAL A 93 -5.82 -5.17 -5.50
C VAL A 93 -5.58 -5.63 -4.07
N ILE A 94 -4.32 -5.80 -3.71
CA ILE A 94 -3.85 -6.18 -2.37
C ILE A 94 -3.17 -4.96 -1.77
N LYS A 95 -3.50 -4.60 -0.53
CA LYS A 95 -2.95 -3.42 0.16
C LYS A 95 -2.50 -3.78 1.56
N ALA A 96 -1.37 -3.21 1.97
CA ALA A 96 -0.81 -3.37 3.31
C ALA A 96 0.04 -2.15 3.64
N GLU A 97 0.18 -1.84 4.93
CA GLU A 97 0.98 -0.73 5.42
C GLU A 97 1.92 -1.19 6.54
N GLY A 98 3.06 -0.53 6.65
CA GLY A 98 4.04 -0.75 7.72
C GLY A 98 5.33 -1.40 7.23
N LYS A 99 6.23 -1.63 8.16
CA LYS A 99 7.56 -2.17 7.87
C LYS A 99 7.47 -3.58 7.26
N GLY A 100 7.96 -3.74 6.04
CA GLY A 100 7.92 -5.00 5.29
C GLY A 100 6.64 -5.23 4.48
N ALA A 101 5.78 -4.21 4.34
CA ALA A 101 4.55 -4.32 3.56
C ALA A 101 4.82 -4.69 2.10
N ASP A 102 5.82 -4.08 1.45
CA ASP A 102 6.16 -4.41 0.06
C ASP A 102 6.50 -5.89 -0.15
N GLU A 103 7.28 -6.49 0.76
CA GLU A 103 7.68 -7.89 0.69
C GLU A 103 6.47 -8.82 0.83
N VAL A 104 5.57 -8.51 1.77
CA VAL A 104 4.30 -9.23 1.96
C VAL A 104 3.43 -9.11 0.72
N LEU A 105 3.32 -7.90 0.15
CA LEU A 105 2.51 -7.65 -1.03
C LEU A 105 3.06 -8.39 -2.26
N ASP A 106 4.37 -8.42 -2.44
CA ASP A 106 5.03 -9.16 -3.53
C ASP A 106 4.80 -10.67 -3.39
N GLU A 107 4.92 -11.23 -2.18
CA GLU A 107 4.62 -12.64 -1.91
C GLU A 107 3.16 -12.99 -2.24
N LEU A 108 2.22 -12.17 -1.78
CA LEU A 108 0.79 -12.42 -1.99
C LEU A 108 0.39 -12.26 -3.46
N ALA A 109 0.94 -11.25 -4.15
CA ALA A 109 0.72 -11.08 -5.58
C ALA A 109 1.27 -12.28 -6.36
N LYS A 110 2.47 -12.78 -6.00
CA LYS A 110 3.03 -13.98 -6.63
C LYS A 110 2.13 -15.20 -6.45
N ILE A 111 1.59 -15.42 -5.25
CA ILE A 111 0.68 -16.55 -4.98
C ILE A 111 -0.61 -16.41 -5.80
N ALA A 112 -1.22 -15.23 -5.82
CA ALA A 112 -2.48 -14.98 -6.52
C ALA A 112 -2.33 -15.06 -8.05
N GLY A 113 -1.18 -14.64 -8.59
CA GLY A 113 -0.85 -14.69 -10.02
C GLY A 113 -0.19 -16.00 -10.46
N SER A 114 -0.14 -17.02 -9.60
CA SER A 114 0.34 -18.35 -9.97
C SER A 114 -0.83 -19.24 -10.45
N PRO A 115 -0.63 -20.11 -11.46
CA PRO A 115 -1.65 -21.02 -11.96
C PRO A 115 -2.01 -22.14 -10.98
#